data_AF-A0AAE3KPT5-F1
#
_entry.id   AF-A0AAE3KPT5-F1
#
_cell.length_a   1.000
_cell.length_b   1.000
_cell.length_c   1.000
_cell.angle_alpha   90.00
_cell.angle_beta   90.00
_cell.angle_gamma   90.00
#
_symmetry.space_group_name_H-M   'P 1'
#
loop_
_entity.id
_entity.type
_entity.pdbx_description
1 polymer ?
#
loop_
_entity_poly.entity_id
_entity_poly.type
_entity_poly.pdbx_seq_one_letter_code
_entity_poly.pdbx_strand_id
1 'polypeptide(L)' 'MTTTSEVKCACESCLCTVYTDSAVQKDGKLFCSEACANGHIDGTGCGHAGCKCHNHS' A
#
# COMPACT_ATOMS: atom_id res chain seq x y z
N MET A 1 21.39 -8.28 10.74
CA MET A 1 20.12 -8.90 10.33
C MET A 1 19.18 -7.77 9.96
N THR A 2 18.64 -7.75 8.74
CA THR A 2 17.57 -6.82 8.39
C THR A 2 16.29 -7.33 9.04
N THR A 3 15.78 -6.58 10.01
CA THR A 3 14.52 -6.92 10.69
C THR A 3 13.37 -6.60 9.76
N THR A 4 12.93 -7.60 8.98
CA THR A 4 11.75 -7.48 8.14
C THR A 4 10.51 -7.66 9.00
N SER A 5 9.64 -6.66 9.05
CA SER A 5 8.39 -6.69 9.80
C SER A 5 7.22 -6.59 8.83
N GLU A 6 6.13 -7.29 9.11
CA GLU A 6 4.89 -7.17 8.34
C GLU A 6 4.07 -5.98 8.88
N VAL A 7 3.64 -5.09 7.98
CA VAL A 7 2.88 -3.88 8.32
C VAL A 7 1.71 -3.71 7.37
N LYS A 8 0.61 -3.15 7.87
CA LYS A 8 -0.54 -2.83 7.01
C LYS A 8 -0.16 -1.71 6.04
N CYS A 9 -0.61 -1.82 4.79
CA CYS A 9 -0.55 -0.73 3.83
C CYS A 9 -1.15 0.55 4.45
N ALA A 10 -0.43 1.66 4.29
CA ALA A 10 -0.81 2.95 4.86
C ALA A 10 -2.03 3.59 4.17
N CYS A 11 -2.46 3.07 3.03
CA CYS A 11 -3.75 3.44 2.44
C CYS A 11 -4.90 2.94 3.36
N GLU A 12 -5.81 3.85 3.73
CA GLU A 12 -6.85 3.58 4.72
C GLU A 12 -7.81 2.46 4.30
N SER A 13 -8.24 2.46 3.04
CA SER A 13 -9.11 1.42 2.43
C SER A 13 -8.35 0.17 1.99
N CYS A 14 -7.02 0.20 2.03
CA CYS A 14 -6.23 -0.95 1.66
C CYS A 14 -6.13 -1.93 2.83
N LEU A 15 -6.49 -3.19 2.53
CA LEU A 15 -6.44 -4.31 3.46
C LEU A 15 -5.17 -5.16 3.27
N CYS A 16 -4.27 -4.73 2.39
CA CYS A 16 -3.04 -5.49 2.13
C CYS A 16 -2.04 -5.29 3.26
N THR A 17 -1.39 -6.39 3.65
CA THR A 17 -0.20 -6.38 4.50
C THR A 17 1.05 -6.52 3.63
N VAL A 18 2.11 -5.82 3.99
CA VAL A 18 3.36 -5.74 3.23
C VAL A 18 4.54 -5.85 4.17
N TYR A 19 5.68 -6.31 3.66
CA TYR A 19 6.92 -6.33 4.42
C TYR A 19 7.63 -4.99 4.35
N THR A 20 8.17 -4.50 5.46
CA THR A 20 8.92 -3.23 5.54
C THR A 20 10.07 -3.14 4.54
N ASP A 21 10.66 -4.27 4.15
CA ASP A 21 11.79 -4.35 3.21
C ASP A 21 11.35 -4.34 1.74
N SER A 22 10.12 -4.78 1.44
CA SER A 22 9.60 -4.90 0.07
C SER A 22 8.50 -3.89 -0.26
N ALA A 23 8.04 -3.12 0.74
CA ALA A 23 6.98 -2.13 0.57
C ALA A 23 7.50 -0.85 -0.09
N VAL A 24 6.61 -0.18 -0.82
CA VAL A 24 6.88 1.15 -1.37
C VAL A 24 6.87 2.15 -0.24
N GLN A 25 8.02 2.78 0.05
CA GLN A 25 8.12 3.82 1.06
C GLN A 25 7.91 5.21 0.45
N LYS A 26 6.97 5.99 0.99
CA LYS A 26 6.69 7.35 0.54
C LYS A 26 6.19 8.18 1.72
N ASP A 27 6.75 9.38 1.92
CA ASP A 27 6.39 10.29 3.02
C ASP A 27 6.46 9.61 4.42
N GLY A 28 7.42 8.71 4.62
CA GLY A 28 7.56 7.93 5.86
C GLY A 28 6.50 6.84 6.08
N LYS A 29 5.63 6.61 5.09
CA LYS A 29 4.59 5.56 5.10
C LYS A 29 4.98 4.42 4.16
N LEU A 30 4.44 3.23 4.41
CA LEU A 30 4.70 2.01 3.66
C LEU A 30 3.43 1.56 2.92
N PHE A 31 3.55 1.27 1.63
CA PHE A 31 2.45 0.96 0.73
C PHE A 31 2.69 -0.34 -0.03
N CYS A 32 1.61 -1.03 -0.42
CA CYS A 32 1.68 -2.26 -1.20
C CYS A 32 2.00 -2.07 -2.67
N SER A 33 1.77 -0.87 -3.20
CA SER A 33 2.00 -0.53 -4.60
C SER A 33 2.09 0.99 -4.74
N GLU A 34 2.65 1.45 -5.86
CA GLU A 34 2.72 2.86 -6.22
C GLU A 34 1.33 3.49 -6.32
N ALA A 35 0.30 2.74 -6.73
CA ALA A 35 -1.07 3.24 -6.77
C ALA A 35 -1.54 3.72 -5.39
N CYS A 36 -1.29 2.93 -4.34
CA CYS A 36 -1.61 3.33 -2.96
C CYS A 36 -0.73 4.49 -2.48
N ALA A 37 0.55 4.48 -2.83
CA ALA A 37 1.49 5.53 -2.43
C ALA A 37 1.15 6.90 -3.06
N ASN A 38 0.58 6.89 -4.26
CA ASN A 38 0.12 8.09 -4.95
C ASN A 38 -1.35 8.44 -4.65
N GLY A 39 -2.08 7.61 -3.90
CA GLY A 39 -3.47 7.89 -3.55
C GLY A 39 -4.46 7.66 -4.68
N HIS A 40 -4.21 6.68 -5.55
CA HIS A 40 -5.13 6.26 -6.61
C HIS A 40 -5.53 7.41 -7.56
N ILE A 41 -4.57 8.29 -7.93
CA ILE A 41 -4.82 9.43 -8.84
C ILE A 41 -5.44 9.06 -10.19
N ASP A 42 -5.19 7.82 -10.63
CA ASP A 42 -5.68 7.26 -11.89
C ASP A 42 -7.04 6.55 -11.72
N GLY A 43 -7.59 6.49 -10.50
CA GLY A 43 -8.76 5.70 -10.13
C GLY A 43 -8.48 4.19 -10.07
N THR A 44 -7.25 3.78 -10.33
CA THR A 44 -6.83 2.38 -10.32
C THR A 44 -6.42 1.96 -8.91
N GLY A 45 -6.95 0.83 -8.44
CA GLY A 45 -6.57 0.21 -7.18
C GLY A 45 -5.13 -0.33 -7.18
N CYS A 46 -4.78 -0.97 -6.08
CA CYS A 46 -3.47 -1.58 -5.81
C CYS A 46 -3.23 -2.90 -6.59
N GLY A 47 -4.19 -3.36 -7.41
CA GLY A 47 -4.04 -4.55 -8.25
C GLY A 47 -4.10 -5.90 -7.52
N HIS A 48 -4.10 -5.91 -6.19
CA HIS A 48 -4.24 -7.14 -5.42
C HIS A 48 -5.67 -7.69 -5.47
N ALA A 49 -5.78 -9.00 -5.72
CA ALA A 49 -7.04 -9.71 -5.74
C ALA A 49 -7.79 -9.53 -4.41
N GLY A 50 -9.06 -9.11 -4.49
CA GLY A 50 -9.90 -8.87 -3.31
C GLY A 50 -9.68 -7.53 -2.61
N CYS A 51 -8.67 -6.74 -2.99
CA CYS A 51 -8.48 -5.41 -2.42
C CYS A 51 -9.15 -4.32 -3.28
N LYS A 52 -10.13 -3.64 -2.69
CA LYS A 52 -10.95 -2.60 -3.33
C LYS A 52 -10.53 -1.17 -2.96
N CYS A 53 -9.22 -0.97 -2.85
CA CYS A 53 -8.55 0.30 -2.49
C CYS A 53 -8.69 1.41 -3.58
N HIS A 54 -9.56 1.29 -4.58
CA HIS A 54 -9.52 2.08 -5.83
C HIS A 54 -9.90 3.57 -5.73
N ASN A 55 -10.55 4.03 -4.66
CA ASN A 55 -10.90 5.43 -4.45
C ASN A 55 -11.28 5.63 -2.98
N HIS A 56 -10.69 6.61 -2.29
CA HIS A 56 -11.20 7.12 -1.02
C HIS A 56 -11.55 8.59 -1.22
N SER A 57 -12.82 8.94 -0.97
CA SER A 57 -13.33 10.31 -0.98
C SER A 57 -13.00 11.04 0.31
#